data_AF-K1SHL7-F1
#
_entry.id   AF-K1SHL7-F1
#
_cell.length_a   1.000
_cell.length_b   1.000
_cell.length_c   1.000
_cell.angle_alpha   90.00
_cell.angle_beta   90.00
_cell.angle_gamma   90.00
#
_symmetry.space_group_name_H-M   'P 1'
#
loop_
_entity.id
_entity.type
_entity.pdbx_description
1 polymer ?
#
loop_
_entity_poly.entity_id
_entity_poly.type
_entity_poly.pdbx_seq_one_letter_code
_entity_poly.pdbx_strand_id
1 'polypeptide(L)'
;MLVFNNVPTEDIIYTNCDNEISRIPEGDVGKSGIYDYLRDFFVDSYSTQKMYVIFVTSKNTKESWGALTEVGAAWITQIEHKIFNIHDFRPEHPLDDEQQWHTSFRDEDGNLYMSKLSADIFSQKIEYICDKLGYRKRTRQENTDHLETLVKITPR
;
A
#
# COMPACT_ATOMS: atom_id res chain seq x y z
N MET A 1 -2.77 9.76 1.38
CA MET A 1 -2.37 9.54 2.80
C MET A 1 -0.87 9.54 3.02
N LEU A 2 -0.04 8.79 2.26
CA LEU A 2 1.43 8.89 2.38
C LEU A 2 1.96 10.31 2.07
N VAL A 3 1.56 10.88 0.94
CA VAL A 3 1.90 12.27 0.56
C VAL A 3 1.45 13.30 1.60
N PHE A 4 0.27 13.09 2.20
CA PHE A 4 -0.23 13.94 3.28
C PHE A 4 0.68 13.92 4.52
N ASN A 5 1.36 12.79 4.76
CA ASN A 5 2.39 12.62 5.77
C ASN A 5 3.81 12.95 5.26
N ASN A 6 3.92 13.78 4.23
CA ASN A 6 5.19 14.31 3.70
C ASN A 6 6.14 13.24 3.15
N VAL A 7 5.62 12.07 2.76
CA VAL A 7 6.40 11.11 1.96
C VAL A 7 6.55 11.71 0.55
N PRO A 8 7.77 11.91 0.05
CA PRO A 8 8.01 12.43 -1.29
C PRO A 8 7.39 11.51 -2.36
N THR A 9 6.87 12.09 -3.43
CA THR A 9 6.18 11.33 -4.49
C THR A 9 7.16 10.42 -5.25
N GLU A 10 8.40 10.87 -5.40
CA GLU A 10 9.53 10.14 -5.97
C GLU A 10 9.97 8.92 -5.15
N ASP A 11 9.62 8.88 -3.86
CA ASP A 11 9.89 7.75 -2.97
C ASP A 11 8.73 6.73 -2.96
N ILE A 12 7.68 6.96 -3.74
CA ILE A 12 6.48 6.11 -3.82
C ILE A 12 6.36 5.51 -5.22
N ILE A 13 6.45 4.19 -5.29
CA ILE A 13 6.08 3.43 -6.50
C ILE A 13 4.65 2.92 -6.33
N TYR A 14 3.76 3.28 -7.26
CA TYR A 14 2.40 2.80 -7.31
C TYR A 14 2.06 2.29 -8.71
N THR A 15 1.87 0.98 -8.80
CA THR A 15 1.80 0.21 -10.06
C THR A 15 0.59 0.55 -10.94
N ASN A 16 -0.44 1.20 -10.38
CA ASN A 16 -1.63 1.66 -11.10
C ASN A 16 -1.95 3.14 -10.78
N CYS A 17 -0.93 4.00 -10.76
CA CYS A 17 -1.08 5.43 -10.47
C CYS A 17 -1.49 6.23 -11.69
N ASP A 18 -2.38 7.21 -11.56
CA ASP A 18 -2.60 8.22 -12.60
C ASP A 18 -1.49 9.28 -12.66
N ASN A 19 -0.66 9.42 -11.60
CA ASN A 19 0.46 10.36 -11.56
C ASN A 19 1.74 9.69 -12.09
N GLU A 20 2.27 10.22 -13.19
CA GLU A 20 3.47 9.68 -13.87
C GLU A 20 4.70 9.56 -12.97
N ILE A 21 4.85 10.45 -11.99
CA ILE A 21 6.02 10.48 -11.08
C ILE A 21 6.05 9.25 -10.16
N SER A 22 4.88 8.69 -9.83
CA SER A 22 4.75 7.47 -9.01
C SER A 22 4.46 6.22 -9.83
N ARG A 23 4.42 6.32 -11.17
CA ARG A 23 4.25 5.14 -12.03
C ARG A 23 5.57 4.38 -12.14
N ILE A 24 5.44 3.13 -12.58
CA ILE A 24 6.60 2.35 -13.02
C ILE A 24 7.22 3.07 -14.22
N PRO A 25 8.53 3.38 -14.21
CA PRO A 25 9.20 4.02 -15.34
C PRO A 25 9.07 3.17 -16.61
N GLU A 26 8.78 3.81 -17.74
CA GLU A 26 8.81 3.17 -19.06
C GLU A 26 10.26 3.03 -19.54
N GLY A 27 10.58 1.94 -20.23
CA GLY A 27 11.87 1.78 -20.91
C GLY A 27 11.82 0.66 -21.95
N ASP A 28 12.94 0.32 -22.57
CA ASP A 28 12.99 -0.62 -23.68
C ASP A 28 12.65 -2.07 -23.31
N VAL A 29 12.02 -2.80 -24.24
CA VAL A 29 11.59 -4.21 -24.10
C VAL A 29 12.70 -5.06 -23.47
N GLY A 30 12.48 -5.52 -22.24
CA GLY A 30 13.40 -6.40 -21.50
C GLY A 30 14.41 -5.70 -20.58
N LYS A 31 14.31 -4.39 -20.36
CA LYS A 31 15.09 -3.64 -19.35
C LYS A 31 14.24 -2.75 -18.42
N SER A 32 12.92 -2.80 -18.58
CA SER A 32 11.97 -1.83 -18.04
C SER A 32 10.66 -2.45 -17.55
N GLY A 33 10.72 -3.71 -17.11
CA GLY A 33 9.62 -4.25 -16.33
C GLY A 33 9.67 -3.69 -14.91
N ILE A 34 8.51 -3.56 -14.25
CA ILE A 34 8.45 -3.44 -12.78
C ILE A 34 9.38 -4.47 -12.12
N TYR A 35 9.55 -5.66 -12.71
CA TYR A 35 10.44 -6.69 -12.18
C TYR A 35 11.93 -6.42 -12.33
N ASP A 36 12.38 -5.71 -13.36
CA ASP A 36 13.79 -5.33 -13.48
C ASP A 36 14.06 -4.09 -12.62
N TYR A 37 13.12 -3.14 -12.59
CA TYR A 37 13.16 -2.03 -11.63
C TYR A 37 13.15 -2.53 -10.18
N LEU A 38 12.24 -3.44 -9.83
CA LEU A 38 12.19 -4.07 -8.51
C LEU A 38 13.43 -4.93 -8.30
N ARG A 39 13.98 -5.62 -9.30
CA ARG A 39 15.23 -6.37 -9.14
C ARG A 39 16.37 -5.41 -8.83
N ASP A 40 16.59 -4.37 -9.62
CA ASP A 40 17.67 -3.41 -9.44
C ASP A 40 17.45 -2.64 -8.13
N PHE A 41 16.22 -2.23 -7.82
CA PHE A 41 15.84 -1.63 -6.54
C PHE A 41 16.08 -2.61 -5.38
N PHE A 42 15.66 -3.87 -5.44
CA PHE A 42 15.87 -4.85 -4.36
C PHE A 42 17.33 -5.30 -4.23
N VAL A 43 18.07 -5.38 -5.33
CA VAL A 43 19.48 -5.80 -5.39
C VAL A 43 20.40 -4.65 -4.97
N ASP A 44 20.16 -3.42 -5.42
CA ASP A 44 20.97 -2.24 -5.08
C ASP A 44 20.56 -1.63 -3.72
N SER A 45 19.30 -1.76 -3.29
CA SER A 45 18.85 -1.30 -1.96
C SER A 45 19.26 -2.23 -0.83
N TYR A 46 19.82 -3.41 -1.13
CA TYR A 46 20.23 -4.41 -0.13
C TYR A 46 21.27 -3.86 0.87
N SER A 47 21.90 -2.71 0.58
CA SER A 47 22.90 -2.10 1.47
C SER A 47 22.49 -0.79 2.15
N THR A 48 21.47 -0.04 1.72
CA THR A 48 21.24 1.33 2.28
C THR A 48 19.81 1.84 2.38
N GLN A 49 18.81 1.29 1.66
CA GLN A 49 17.45 1.85 1.69
C GLN A 49 16.44 0.91 2.35
N LYS A 50 15.72 1.44 3.36
CA LYS A 50 14.60 0.73 3.99
C LYS A 50 13.43 0.75 3.02
N MET A 51 13.03 -0.41 2.53
CA MET A 51 11.86 -0.56 1.66
C MET A 51 10.68 -1.08 2.48
N TYR A 52 9.46 -0.64 2.13
CA TYR A 52 8.24 -1.11 2.77
C TYR A 52 7.13 -1.26 1.73
N VAL A 53 6.45 -2.39 1.71
CA VAL A 53 5.41 -2.69 0.71
C VAL A 53 4.02 -2.46 1.29
N ILE A 54 3.14 -1.83 0.51
CA ILE A 54 1.72 -1.72 0.83
C ILE A 54 0.93 -2.57 -0.17
N PHE A 55 0.33 -3.65 0.31
CA PHE A 55 -0.59 -4.44 -0.50
C PHE A 55 -2.00 -3.88 -0.38
N VAL A 56 -2.56 -3.45 -1.50
CA VAL A 56 -3.98 -3.10 -1.61
C VAL A 56 -4.72 -4.28 -2.22
N THR A 57 -5.50 -4.99 -1.40
CA THR A 57 -6.13 -6.26 -1.79
C THR A 57 -7.63 -6.12 -1.98
N SER A 58 -8.18 -6.87 -2.94
CA SER A 58 -9.62 -6.95 -3.21
C SER A 58 -9.94 -8.27 -3.94
N LYS A 59 -11.21 -8.52 -4.28
CA LYS A 59 -11.59 -9.69 -5.09
C LYS A 59 -10.78 -9.82 -6.38
N ASN A 60 -10.49 -8.69 -7.03
CA ASN A 60 -9.74 -8.64 -8.28
C ASN A 60 -8.26 -9.05 -8.12
N THR A 61 -7.75 -9.12 -6.88
CA THR A 61 -6.37 -9.54 -6.62
C THR A 61 -6.13 -10.98 -7.09
N LYS A 62 -7.11 -11.90 -6.97
CA LYS A 62 -6.96 -13.30 -7.42
C LYS A 62 -6.90 -13.44 -8.94
N GLU A 63 -7.41 -12.46 -9.66
CA GLU A 63 -7.45 -12.46 -11.14
C GLU A 63 -6.25 -11.73 -11.73
N SER A 64 -5.53 -10.93 -10.92
CA SER A 64 -4.35 -10.19 -11.35
C SER A 64 -3.09 -11.03 -11.20
N TRP A 65 -2.60 -11.55 -12.32
CA TRP A 65 -1.32 -12.29 -12.36
C TRP A 65 -0.15 -11.47 -11.81
N GLY A 66 -0.11 -10.16 -12.12
CA GLY A 66 0.92 -9.25 -11.61
C GLY A 66 0.90 -9.16 -10.08
N ALA A 67 -0.29 -8.96 -9.50
CA ALA A 67 -0.44 -8.86 -8.06
C ALA A 67 -0.03 -10.17 -7.34
N LEU A 68 -0.40 -11.33 -7.89
CA LEU A 68 0.00 -12.62 -7.33
C LEU A 68 1.51 -12.85 -7.39
N THR A 69 2.16 -12.43 -8.49
CA THR A 69 3.61 -12.54 -8.66
C THR A 69 4.36 -11.64 -7.67
N GLU A 70 3.89 -10.41 -7.46
CA GLU A 70 4.46 -9.47 -6.47
C GLU A 70 4.31 -9.97 -5.03
N VAL A 71 3.15 -10.55 -4.69
CA VAL A 71 2.90 -11.20 -3.40
C VAL A 71 3.88 -12.35 -3.17
N GLY A 72 4.13 -13.18 -4.18
CA GLY A 72 5.13 -14.25 -4.10
C GLY A 72 6.57 -13.74 -3.92
N ALA A 73 6.95 -12.68 -4.65
CA ALA A 73 8.27 -12.07 -4.53
C ALA A 73 8.50 -11.45 -3.14
N ALA A 74 7.49 -10.76 -2.59
CA ALA A 74 7.55 -10.21 -1.25
C ALA A 74 7.70 -11.29 -0.17
N TRP A 75 7.04 -12.42 -0.34
CA TRP A 75 7.19 -13.57 0.56
C TRP A 75 8.60 -14.16 0.53
N ILE A 76 9.19 -14.35 -0.66
CA ILE A 76 10.55 -14.91 -0.76
C ILE A 76 11.59 -13.94 -0.18
N THR A 77 11.45 -12.65 -0.46
CA THR A 77 12.39 -11.61 0.00
C THR A 77 12.22 -11.23 1.47
N GLN A 78 11.15 -11.70 2.12
CA GLN A 78 10.80 -11.38 3.50
C GLN A 78 10.69 -9.86 3.73
N ILE A 79 10.24 -9.12 2.71
CA ILE A 79 10.08 -7.67 2.83
C ILE A 79 8.92 -7.35 3.78
N GLU A 80 9.16 -6.34 4.62
CA GLU A 80 8.14 -5.82 5.50
C GLU A 80 6.99 -5.19 4.71
N HIS A 81 5.76 -5.55 5.08
CA HIS A 81 4.58 -5.08 4.38
C HIS A 81 3.38 -4.84 5.30
N LYS A 82 2.41 -4.04 4.83
CA LYS A 82 1.06 -3.92 5.41
C LYS A 82 0.02 -4.18 4.35
N ILE A 83 -1.11 -4.72 4.79
CA ILE A 83 -2.26 -5.03 3.93
C ILE A 83 -3.38 -4.04 4.22
N PHE A 84 -3.88 -3.43 3.15
CA PHE A 84 -5.07 -2.60 3.10
C PHE A 84 -6.08 -3.30 2.20
N ASN A 85 -7.09 -3.89 2.82
CA ASN A 85 -8.03 -4.77 2.16
C ASN A 85 -9.34 -4.06 1.84
N ILE A 86 -9.99 -4.48 0.76
CA ILE A 86 -11.37 -4.12 0.42
C ILE A 86 -12.23 -5.37 0.60
N HIS A 87 -13.23 -5.26 1.46
CA HIS A 87 -14.25 -6.29 1.68
C HIS A 87 -14.96 -6.64 0.36
N ASP A 88 -15.30 -7.90 0.11
CA ASP A 88 -15.29 -9.12 0.94
C ASP A 88 -14.08 -10.05 0.71
N PHE A 89 -12.98 -9.51 0.18
CA PHE A 89 -11.76 -10.30 0.04
C PHE A 89 -11.17 -10.65 1.41
N ARG A 90 -10.57 -11.83 1.52
CA ARG A 90 -9.74 -12.22 2.64
C ARG A 90 -8.31 -12.43 2.14
N PRO A 91 -7.33 -11.65 2.62
CA PRO A 91 -5.92 -11.95 2.40
C PRO A 91 -5.59 -13.35 2.91
N GLU A 92 -4.81 -14.08 2.12
CA GLU A 92 -4.38 -15.45 2.40
C GLU A 92 -2.86 -15.52 2.17
N HIS A 93 -2.24 -16.55 2.72
CA HIS A 93 -0.86 -16.89 2.41
C HIS A 93 -0.60 -16.84 0.88
N PRO A 94 0.53 -16.26 0.45
CA PRO A 94 1.71 -15.96 1.26
C PRO A 94 1.77 -14.52 1.82
N LEU A 95 0.68 -13.76 1.75
CA LEU A 95 0.54 -12.53 2.54
C LEU A 95 0.50 -12.89 4.03
N ASP A 96 0.98 -11.98 4.89
CA ASP A 96 0.87 -12.14 6.34
C ASP A 96 -0.59 -11.91 6.78
N ASP A 97 -1.35 -13.01 6.81
CA ASP A 97 -2.74 -13.10 7.27
C ASP A 97 -2.84 -13.41 8.77
N GLU A 98 -1.74 -13.36 9.52
CA GLU A 98 -1.72 -13.41 10.98
C GLU A 98 -1.67 -12.00 11.59
N GLN A 99 -1.02 -11.05 10.91
CA GLN A 99 -1.04 -9.64 11.28
C GLN A 99 -2.41 -9.00 11.03
N GLN A 100 -2.83 -8.10 11.93
CA GLN A 100 -4.02 -7.28 11.70
C GLN A 100 -3.87 -6.51 10.39
N TRP A 101 -4.80 -6.66 9.45
CA TRP A 101 -4.92 -5.82 8.25
C TRP A 101 -6.03 -4.77 8.39
N HIS A 102 -5.94 -3.73 7.57
CA HIS A 102 -7.00 -2.73 7.44
C HIS A 102 -8.09 -3.26 6.51
N THR A 103 -9.37 -2.96 6.74
CA THR A 103 -10.46 -3.32 5.81
C THR A 103 -11.41 -2.16 5.57
N SER A 104 -11.54 -1.75 4.31
CA SER A 104 -12.56 -0.84 3.79
C SER A 104 -13.71 -1.61 3.14
N PHE A 105 -14.85 -0.96 2.99
CA PHE A 105 -16.04 -1.50 2.34
C PHE A 105 -16.40 -0.64 1.13
N ARG A 106 -17.20 -1.20 0.21
CA ARG A 106 -17.82 -0.46 -0.89
C ARG A 106 -19.32 -0.39 -0.65
N ASP A 107 -19.91 0.79 -0.82
CA ASP A 107 -21.36 0.93 -0.84
C ASP A 107 -21.95 0.51 -2.20
N GLU A 108 -23.27 0.63 -2.34
CA GLU A 108 -24.00 0.25 -3.56
C GLU A 108 -23.56 1.05 -4.79
N ASP A 109 -23.06 2.28 -4.59
CA ASP A 109 -22.53 3.15 -5.63
C ASP A 109 -21.04 2.88 -5.93
N GLY A 110 -20.43 1.92 -5.23
CA GLY A 110 -19.02 1.55 -5.37
C GLY A 110 -18.04 2.46 -4.62
N ASN A 111 -18.53 3.44 -3.87
CA ASN A 111 -17.72 4.35 -3.08
C ASN A 111 -17.18 3.65 -1.84
N LEU A 112 -15.95 4.02 -1.46
CA LEU A 112 -15.36 3.46 -0.25
C LEU A 112 -16.00 4.06 1.00
N TYR A 113 -16.22 3.21 1.99
CA TYR A 113 -16.54 3.63 3.35
C TYR A 113 -15.78 2.81 4.38
N MET A 114 -15.62 3.40 5.57
CA MET A 114 -14.92 2.80 6.70
C MET A 114 -15.71 3.05 7.99
N SER A 115 -15.66 2.13 8.94
CA SER A 115 -16.07 2.46 10.32
C SER A 115 -15.01 3.31 11.00
N LYS A 116 -15.36 4.03 12.07
CA LYS A 116 -14.37 4.78 12.87
C LYS A 116 -13.16 3.94 13.31
N LEU A 117 -13.40 2.67 13.69
CA LEU A 117 -12.33 1.74 14.05
C LEU A 117 -11.42 1.43 12.86
N SER A 118 -12.03 1.16 11.70
CA SER A 118 -11.29 0.87 10.46
C SER A 118 -10.44 2.06 10.03
N ALA A 119 -10.98 3.28 10.10
CA ALA A 119 -10.24 4.50 9.82
C ALA A 119 -9.06 4.74 10.79
N ASP A 120 -9.24 4.43 12.09
CA ASP A 120 -8.16 4.52 13.07
C ASP A 120 -7.02 3.53 12.75
N ILE A 121 -7.36 2.28 12.40
CA ILE A 121 -6.39 1.26 11.96
C ILE A 121 -5.69 1.70 10.67
N PHE A 122 -6.41 2.29 9.73
CA PHE A 122 -5.83 2.86 8.50
C PHE A 122 -4.75 3.89 8.84
N SER A 123 -5.11 4.91 9.63
CA SER A 123 -4.21 5.98 10.04
C SER A 123 -3.00 5.44 10.78
N GLN A 124 -3.20 4.52 11.73
CA GLN A 124 -2.11 3.87 12.46
C GLN A 124 -1.10 3.17 11.55
N LYS A 125 -1.57 2.47 10.51
CA LYS A 125 -0.68 1.79 9.56
C LYS A 125 0.14 2.77 8.74
N ILE A 126 -0.46 3.85 8.25
CA ILE A 126 0.26 4.90 7.52
C ILE A 126 1.33 5.55 8.40
N GLU A 127 0.97 5.87 9.65
CA GLU A 127 1.90 6.43 10.63
C GLU A 127 3.07 5.51 10.90
N TYR A 128 2.81 4.21 11.09
CA TYR A 128 3.85 3.20 11.31
C TYR A 128 4.83 3.13 10.14
N ILE A 129 4.32 3.16 8.90
CA ILE A 129 5.15 3.13 7.69
C ILE A 129 6.05 4.38 7.66
N CYS A 130 5.50 5.56 7.95
CA CYS A 130 6.27 6.80 8.01
C CYS A 130 7.39 6.70 9.07
N ASP A 131 7.07 6.27 10.29
CA ASP A 131 8.07 6.12 11.36
C ASP A 131 9.18 5.13 10.98
N LYS A 132 8.80 4.00 10.36
CA LYS A 132 9.73 2.94 9.98
C LYS A 132 10.75 3.42 8.95
N LEU A 133 10.27 4.17 7.97
CA LEU A 133 11.06 4.73 6.87
C LEU A 133 11.77 6.04 7.25
N GLY A 134 11.44 6.64 8.40
CA GLY A 134 12.06 7.87 8.89
C GLY A 134 11.42 9.16 8.36
N TYR A 135 10.22 9.07 7.78
CA TYR A 135 9.46 10.24 7.33
C TYR A 135 8.70 10.89 8.48
N ARG A 136 8.56 12.22 8.42
CA ARG A 136 7.80 12.99 9.39
C ARG A 136 6.30 12.85 9.15
N LYS A 137 5.64 12.01 9.95
CA LYS A 137 4.18 11.90 9.98
C LYS A 137 3.49 13.11 10.62
N ARG A 138 2.23 13.32 10.24
CA ARG A 138 1.27 14.18 10.94
C ARG A 138 0.67 13.44 12.14
N THR A 139 -0.06 14.18 12.97
CA THR A 139 -0.72 13.60 14.15
C THR A 139 -1.87 12.67 13.77
N ARG A 140 -2.27 11.79 14.69
CA ARG A 140 -3.42 10.89 14.50
C ARG A 140 -4.69 11.66 14.15
N GLN A 141 -4.94 12.78 14.82
CA GLN A 141 -6.11 13.61 14.56
C GLN A 141 -6.09 14.17 13.14
N GLU A 142 -4.97 14.78 12.72
CA GLU A 142 -4.84 15.31 11.35
C GLU A 142 -5.00 14.23 10.27
N ASN A 143 -4.47 13.03 10.52
CA ASN A 143 -4.64 11.89 9.61
C ASN A 143 -6.10 11.46 9.50
N THR A 144 -6.79 11.32 10.63
CA THR A 144 -8.21 10.96 10.65
C THR A 144 -9.07 12.03 9.99
N ASP A 145 -8.85 13.31 10.31
CA ASP A 145 -9.58 14.44 9.72
C ASP A 145 -9.40 14.50 8.21
N HIS A 146 -8.17 14.29 7.72
CA HIS A 146 -7.94 14.25 6.28
C HIS A 146 -8.54 13.01 5.63
N LEU A 147 -8.48 11.85 6.28
CA LEU A 147 -9.10 10.62 5.77
C LEU A 147 -10.62 10.79 5.61
N GLU A 148 -11.28 11.48 6.54
CA GLU A 148 -12.72 11.83 6.46
C GLU A 148 -13.07 12.65 5.23
N THR A 149 -12.12 13.41 4.66
CA THR A 149 -12.34 14.14 3.40
C THR A 149 -12.27 13.26 2.16
N LEU A 150 -11.67 12.06 2.28
CA LEU A 150 -11.42 11.14 1.17
C LEU A 150 -12.38 9.95 1.14
N VAL A 151 -12.89 9.55 2.30
CA VAL A 151 -13.71 8.35 2.46
C VAL A 151 -14.85 8.60 3.45
N LYS A 152 -16.02 8.03 3.17
CA LYS A 152 -17.16 8.12 4.09
C LYS A 152 -16.84 7.34 5.38
N ILE A 153 -16.89 8.01 6.53
CA ILE A 153 -16.75 7.34 7.83
C ILE A 153 -18.12 7.15 8.47
N THR A 154 -18.45 5.90 8.79
CA THR A 154 -19.70 5.56 9.48
C THR A 154 -19.48 5.36 10.98
N PRO A 155 -20.51 5.61 11.81
CA PRO A 155 -20.57 5.05 13.16
C PRO A 155 -20.37 3.54 13.12
N ARG A 156 -19.85 2.99 14.23
CA ARG A 156 -19.42 1.59 14.35
C ARG A 156 -20.55 0.61 14.06
#